data_AF-A0A3B3RIQ6-F1
#
_entry.id   AF-A0A3B3RIQ6-F1
#
_cell.length_a   1.000
_cell.length_b   1.000
_cell.length_c   1.000
_cell.angle_alpha   90.00
_cell.angle_beta   90.00
_cell.angle_gamma   90.00
#
_symmetry.space_group_name_H-M   'P 1'
#
loop_
_entity.id
_entity.type
_entity.pdbx_description
1 polymer ?
#
loop_
_entity_poly.entity_id
_entity_poly.type
_entity_poly.pdbx_seq_one_letter_code
_entity_poly.pdbx_strand_id
1 'polypeptide(L)'
;MLGQSAKAQKKWAAVRGHLGSSQDPEQPEANLENADAELCIRLLQVPTVVNYSGLKKRLEGSDQAWMVQFLELSGLDLLLEALDRLSGRGCSRIADALLQLTCVSCVRAVMNSSAGINFIVDNEGYVRKLSQALDTSNTMVKKQVFELLAALSVYSVDGYNLALDALDHYRSVKTQQYRFSVIMSELQGTDNVPYMVTLLSFVNALILGVEDLRKRDKLRKEFIGTPWPTASPHCPGSRKGRQEKSARQTSRTSYGHTVVKKSPSSYPKIT
;
A
#
# COMPACT_ATOMS: atom_id res chain seq x y z
N MET A 1 44.96 31.29 20.49
CA MET A 1 44.58 30.07 19.73
C MET A 1 43.07 30.04 19.47
N LEU A 2 42.53 30.90 18.60
CA LEU A 2 41.08 30.96 18.27
C LEU A 2 40.78 31.02 16.77
N GLY A 3 41.79 30.82 15.90
CA GLY A 3 41.66 31.04 14.45
C GLY A 3 41.43 29.78 13.58
N GLN A 4 41.55 28.57 14.12
CA GLN A 4 41.45 27.33 13.33
C GLN A 4 40.07 26.66 13.40
N SER A 5 39.31 26.84 14.49
CA SER A 5 38.00 26.21 14.69
C SER A 5 36.91 26.78 13.75
N ALA A 6 36.93 28.10 13.50
CA ALA A 6 35.96 28.76 12.64
C ALA A 6 36.09 28.37 11.14
N LYS A 7 37.31 28.11 10.65
CA LYS A 7 37.54 27.63 9.27
C LYS A 7 37.06 26.20 9.07
N ALA A 8 37.17 25.35 10.10
CA ALA A 8 36.64 24.00 10.06
C ALA A 8 35.10 24.01 10.00
N GLN A 9 34.42 24.78 10.87
CA GLN A 9 32.95 24.89 10.84
C GLN A 9 32.41 25.45 9.52
N LYS A 10 33.10 26.39 8.88
CA LYS A 10 32.70 26.94 7.57
C LYS A 10 32.86 25.91 6.43
N LYS A 11 33.88 25.04 6.51
CA LYS A 11 34.04 23.90 5.59
C LYS A 11 32.96 22.82 5.80
N TRP A 12 32.61 22.49 7.04
CA TRP A 12 31.52 21.55 7.34
C TRP A 12 30.13 22.09 6.93
N ALA A 13 29.92 23.41 7.00
CA ALA A 13 28.69 24.04 6.52
C ALA A 13 28.58 24.03 4.98
N ALA A 14 29.69 24.25 4.26
CA ALA A 14 29.73 24.17 2.80
C ALA A 14 29.49 22.73 2.29
N VAL A 15 30.00 21.73 3.02
CA VAL A 15 29.79 20.30 2.72
C VAL A 15 28.34 19.88 3.03
N ARG A 16 27.70 20.42 4.08
CA ARG A 16 26.25 20.20 4.32
C ARG A 16 25.33 20.85 3.29
N GLY A 17 25.75 21.96 2.66
CA GLY A 17 25.03 22.55 1.53
C GLY A 17 25.01 21.65 0.29
N HIS A 18 26.04 20.82 0.10
CA HIS A 18 26.09 19.82 -0.97
C HIS A 18 25.48 18.46 -0.59
N LEU A 19 25.41 18.11 0.70
CA LEU A 19 24.75 16.89 1.18
C LEU A 19 23.24 17.06 1.47
N GLY A 20 22.71 18.28 1.35
CA GLY A 20 21.29 18.60 1.57
C GLY A 20 20.45 18.72 0.29
N SER A 21 21.05 18.58 -0.89
CA SER A 21 20.32 18.37 -2.13
C SER A 21 20.36 16.87 -2.43
N SER A 22 19.40 16.14 -1.87
CA SER A 22 19.03 14.84 -2.44
C SER A 22 18.35 15.09 -3.78
N GLN A 23 19.10 15.56 -4.76
CA GLN A 23 18.85 15.17 -6.14
C GLN A 23 19.20 13.68 -6.15
N ASP A 24 18.19 12.84 -5.97
CA ASP A 24 18.22 11.50 -6.54
C ASP A 24 18.77 11.67 -7.97
N PRO A 25 19.73 10.84 -8.42
CA PRO A 25 20.15 10.90 -9.82
C PRO A 25 18.87 10.80 -10.65
N GLU A 26 18.54 11.84 -11.41
CA GLU A 26 17.35 11.87 -12.26
C GLU A 26 17.38 10.59 -13.09
N GLN A 27 16.61 9.60 -12.67
CA GLN A 27 16.39 8.43 -13.49
C GLN A 27 15.80 8.99 -14.79
N PRO A 28 16.24 8.51 -15.97
CA PRO A 28 15.60 8.93 -17.21
C PRO A 28 14.13 8.54 -17.10
N GLU A 29 13.26 9.52 -16.89
CA GLU A 29 11.83 9.34 -16.85
C GLU A 29 11.26 9.64 -18.23
N ALA A 30 10.21 8.93 -18.63
CA ALA A 30 9.48 9.31 -19.82
C ALA A 30 8.82 10.67 -19.55
N ASN A 31 9.11 11.69 -20.37
CA ASN A 31 8.42 12.97 -20.29
C ASN A 31 6.98 12.81 -20.80
N LEU A 32 6.08 12.49 -19.87
CA LEU A 32 4.66 12.26 -20.14
C LEU A 32 3.77 13.37 -19.59
N GLU A 33 4.32 14.51 -19.13
CA GLU A 33 3.56 15.58 -18.47
C GLU A 33 2.34 16.06 -19.28
N ASN A 34 2.48 16.09 -20.61
CA ASN A 34 1.42 16.49 -21.55
C ASN A 34 0.92 15.33 -22.43
N ALA A 35 1.21 14.07 -22.07
CA ALA A 35 0.75 12.91 -22.83
C ALA A 35 -0.78 12.76 -22.74
N ASP A 36 -1.39 12.37 -23.86
CA ASP A 36 -2.79 11.93 -23.88
C ASP A 36 -2.94 10.54 -23.25
N ALA A 37 -4.17 10.17 -22.91
CA ALA A 37 -4.45 8.90 -22.26
C ALA A 37 -4.07 7.72 -23.16
N GLU A 38 -4.34 7.79 -24.47
CA GLU A 38 -4.02 6.72 -25.43
C GLU A 38 -2.52 6.40 -25.50
N LEU A 39 -1.65 7.42 -25.51
CA LEU A 39 -0.21 7.24 -25.49
C LEU A 39 0.22 6.55 -24.20
N CYS A 40 -0.32 6.96 -23.05
CA CYS A 40 -0.07 6.30 -21.77
C CYS A 40 -0.48 4.81 -21.79
N ILE A 41 -1.63 4.48 -22.38
CA ILE A 41 -2.11 3.10 -22.54
C ILE A 41 -1.16 2.29 -23.43
N ARG A 42 -0.69 2.84 -24.55
CA ARG A 42 0.30 2.17 -25.41
C ARG A 42 1.62 1.91 -24.66
N LEU A 43 2.07 2.86 -23.84
CA LEU A 43 3.30 2.71 -23.05
C LEU A 43 3.16 1.69 -21.92
N LEU A 44 1.96 1.49 -21.35
CA LEU A 44 1.70 0.42 -20.38
C LEU A 44 1.97 -0.97 -20.94
N GLN A 45 1.80 -1.17 -22.25
CA GLN A 45 2.09 -2.44 -22.92
C GLN A 45 3.60 -2.71 -23.06
N VAL A 46 4.44 -1.70 -22.81
CA VAL A 46 5.91 -1.82 -22.79
C VAL A 46 6.39 -1.56 -21.36
N PRO A 47 6.34 -2.57 -20.46
CA PRO A 47 6.58 -2.37 -19.05
C PRO A 47 8.06 -2.08 -18.78
N THR A 48 8.36 -0.82 -18.47
CA THR A 48 9.68 -0.36 -18.05
C THR A 48 9.52 0.59 -16.86
N VAL A 49 10.55 0.66 -16.01
CA VAL A 49 10.56 1.60 -14.87
C VAL A 49 10.36 3.04 -15.36
N VAL A 50 10.98 3.39 -16.49
CA VAL A 50 10.89 4.70 -17.15
C VAL A 50 9.44 5.06 -17.52
N ASN A 51 8.74 4.12 -18.17
CA ASN A 51 7.35 4.32 -18.58
C ASN A 51 6.41 4.44 -17.38
N TYR A 52 6.57 3.59 -16.36
CA TYR A 52 5.73 3.67 -15.15
C TYR A 52 6.04 4.91 -14.31
N SER A 53 7.30 5.35 -14.22
CA SER A 53 7.63 6.57 -13.48
C SER A 53 7.05 7.80 -14.18
N GLY A 54 7.16 7.89 -15.51
CA GLY A 54 6.51 8.95 -16.29
C GLY A 54 4.98 8.91 -16.16
N LEU A 55 4.39 7.70 -16.22
CA LEU A 55 2.95 7.53 -16.09
C LEU A 55 2.45 7.94 -14.70
N LYS A 56 3.17 7.56 -13.64
CA LYS A 56 2.86 7.96 -12.27
C LYS A 56 2.75 9.48 -12.17
N LYS A 57 3.75 10.22 -12.67
CA LYS A 57 3.71 11.69 -12.67
C LYS A 57 2.52 12.23 -13.46
N ARG A 58 2.23 11.64 -14.62
CA ARG A 58 1.09 12.03 -15.44
C ARG A 58 -0.26 11.76 -14.77
N LEU A 59 -0.39 10.68 -14.00
CA LEU A 59 -1.57 10.35 -13.19
C LEU A 59 -1.73 11.35 -12.03
N GLU A 60 -0.66 11.65 -11.30
CA GLU A 60 -0.67 12.58 -10.17
C GLU A 60 -1.01 14.02 -10.58
N GLY A 61 -0.60 14.45 -11.77
CA GLY A 61 -0.91 15.77 -12.33
C GLY A 61 -2.17 15.83 -13.19
N SER A 62 -2.90 14.71 -13.34
CA SER A 62 -4.08 14.66 -14.21
C SER A 62 -5.30 15.39 -13.65
N ASP A 63 -6.11 15.95 -14.53
CA ASP A 63 -7.45 16.42 -14.18
C ASP A 63 -8.48 15.28 -14.22
N GLN A 64 -9.71 15.61 -13.82
CA GLN A 64 -10.79 14.63 -13.76
C GLN A 64 -11.16 14.06 -15.14
N ALA A 65 -11.15 14.89 -16.19
CA ALA A 65 -11.53 14.46 -17.54
C ALA A 65 -10.52 13.45 -18.11
N TRP A 66 -9.23 13.73 -17.93
CA TRP A 66 -8.17 12.83 -18.36
C TRP A 66 -8.18 11.52 -17.57
N MET A 67 -8.41 11.56 -16.25
CA MET A 67 -8.51 10.35 -15.44
C MET A 67 -9.66 9.45 -15.90
N VAL A 68 -10.84 10.04 -16.20
CA VAL A 68 -11.97 9.28 -16.75
C VAL A 68 -11.60 8.62 -18.07
N GLN A 69 -10.98 9.36 -19.01
CA GLN A 69 -10.53 8.77 -20.29
C GLN A 69 -9.53 7.63 -20.08
N PHE A 70 -8.57 7.77 -19.17
CA PHE A 70 -7.61 6.71 -18.85
C PHE A 70 -8.31 5.44 -18.34
N LEU A 71 -9.35 5.59 -17.52
CA LEU A 71 -10.14 4.48 -16.98
C LEU A 71 -11.01 3.82 -18.07
N GLU A 72 -11.68 4.62 -18.92
CA GLU A 72 -12.48 4.14 -20.05
C GLU A 72 -11.63 3.37 -21.07
N LEU A 73 -10.37 3.77 -21.25
CA LEU A 73 -9.38 3.05 -22.07
C LEU A 73 -8.74 1.87 -21.35
N SER A 74 -9.34 1.35 -20.28
CA SER A 74 -8.88 0.17 -19.52
C SER A 74 -7.49 0.32 -18.89
N GLY A 75 -7.04 1.54 -18.60
CA GLY A 75 -5.70 1.79 -18.05
C GLY A 75 -5.48 1.15 -16.68
N LEU A 76 -6.51 1.13 -15.84
CA LEU A 76 -6.44 0.45 -14.55
C LEU A 76 -6.37 -1.07 -14.69
N ASP A 77 -7.09 -1.68 -15.64
CA ASP A 77 -6.98 -3.12 -15.92
C ASP A 77 -5.58 -3.51 -16.32
N LEU A 78 -4.95 -2.74 -17.21
CA LEU A 78 -3.58 -2.99 -17.65
C LEU A 78 -2.58 -2.86 -16.50
N LEU A 79 -2.75 -1.88 -15.61
CA LEU A 79 -1.92 -1.72 -14.41
C LEU A 79 -2.05 -2.93 -13.47
N LEU A 80 -3.27 -3.39 -13.18
CA LEU A 80 -3.46 -4.53 -12.29
C LEU A 80 -3.02 -5.86 -12.93
N GLU A 81 -3.22 -6.03 -14.24
CA GLU A 81 -2.72 -7.21 -14.96
C GLU A 81 -1.18 -7.22 -15.00
N ALA A 82 -0.55 -6.07 -15.17
CA ALA A 82 0.90 -5.97 -15.05
C ALA A 82 1.38 -6.30 -13.63
N LEU A 83 0.68 -5.80 -12.61
CA LEU A 83 1.02 -6.07 -11.20
C LEU A 83 0.89 -7.56 -10.86
N ASP A 84 -0.16 -8.24 -11.35
CA ASP A 84 -0.35 -9.68 -11.19
C ASP A 84 0.78 -10.47 -11.86
N ARG A 85 1.09 -10.15 -13.12
CA ARG A 85 2.20 -10.77 -13.88
C ARG A 85 3.56 -10.63 -13.18
N LEU A 86 3.79 -9.49 -12.52
CA LEU A 86 5.01 -9.23 -11.74
C LEU A 86 5.00 -9.91 -10.37
N SER A 87 3.83 -10.24 -9.81
CA SER A 87 3.69 -10.87 -8.49
C SER A 87 3.85 -12.38 -8.52
N GLY A 88 3.40 -13.03 -9.60
CA GLY A 88 3.53 -14.50 -9.76
C GLY A 88 4.93 -14.98 -10.14
N ARG A 89 5.81 -14.09 -10.62
CA ARG A 89 7.20 -14.40 -10.94
C ARG A 89 8.05 -14.02 -9.74
N GLY A 90 8.71 -14.99 -9.10
CA GLY A 90 9.71 -14.69 -8.07
C GLY A 90 10.67 -13.63 -8.59
N CYS A 91 10.88 -12.56 -7.82
CA CYS A 91 11.63 -11.39 -8.25
C CYS A 91 13.11 -11.74 -8.50
N SER A 92 13.42 -12.16 -9.73
CA SER A 92 14.75 -12.66 -10.09
C SER A 92 15.78 -11.54 -10.29
N ARG A 93 15.31 -10.32 -10.54
CA ARG A 93 16.16 -9.14 -10.82
C ARG A 93 15.67 -7.92 -10.05
N ILE A 94 16.62 -7.05 -9.67
CA ILE A 94 16.33 -5.76 -9.02
C ILE A 94 15.39 -4.90 -9.87
N ALA A 95 15.56 -4.94 -11.21
CA ALA A 95 14.72 -4.21 -12.14
C ALA A 95 13.23 -4.64 -12.05
N ASP A 96 12.94 -5.92 -11.83
CA ASP A 96 11.58 -6.42 -11.70
C ASP A 96 10.94 -5.91 -10.39
N ALA A 97 11.71 -5.86 -9.31
CA ALA A 97 11.28 -5.32 -8.01
C ALA A 97 10.93 -3.83 -8.11
N LEU A 98 11.79 -3.05 -8.79
CA LEU A 98 11.56 -1.63 -9.04
C LEU A 98 10.33 -1.43 -9.93
N LEU A 99 10.22 -2.19 -11.02
CA LEU A 99 9.08 -2.12 -11.92
C LEU A 99 7.76 -2.40 -11.19
N GLN A 100 7.73 -3.43 -10.34
CA GLN A 100 6.56 -3.76 -9.53
C GLN A 100 6.22 -2.65 -8.53
N LEU A 101 7.22 -2.05 -7.88
CA LEU A 101 7.03 -0.96 -6.94
C LEU A 101 6.48 0.30 -7.64
N THR A 102 7.00 0.63 -8.83
CA THR A 102 6.50 1.76 -9.61
C THR A 102 5.10 1.49 -10.16
N CYS A 103 4.80 0.24 -10.54
CA CYS A 103 3.46 -0.18 -10.99
C CYS A 103 2.40 0.04 -9.91
N VAL A 104 2.64 -0.46 -8.68
CA VAL A 104 1.68 -0.24 -7.56
C VAL A 104 1.58 1.25 -7.19
N SER A 105 2.63 2.03 -7.42
CA SER A 105 2.60 3.49 -7.23
C SER A 105 1.70 4.19 -8.25
N CYS A 106 1.59 3.66 -9.48
CA CYS A 106 0.61 4.15 -10.47
C CYS A 106 -0.83 3.83 -10.03
N VAL A 107 -1.08 2.64 -9.48
CA VAL A 107 -2.40 2.27 -8.92
C VAL A 107 -2.76 3.21 -7.76
N ARG A 108 -1.80 3.54 -6.89
CA ARG A 108 -1.98 4.55 -5.85
C ARG A 108 -2.37 5.91 -6.44
N ALA A 109 -1.69 6.37 -7.49
CA ALA A 109 -2.00 7.63 -8.13
C ALA A 109 -3.43 7.67 -8.69
N VAL A 110 -3.92 6.56 -9.26
CA VAL A 110 -5.33 6.41 -9.68
C VAL A 110 -6.27 6.53 -8.47
N MET A 111 -6.03 5.77 -7.40
CA MET A 111 -6.87 5.80 -6.18
C MET A 111 -6.86 7.14 -5.45
N ASN A 112 -5.83 7.96 -5.65
CA ASN A 112 -5.74 9.31 -5.10
C ASN A 112 -6.62 10.32 -5.85
N SER A 113 -7.12 9.98 -7.03
CA SER A 113 -8.10 10.76 -7.78
C SER A 113 -9.51 10.39 -7.36
N SER A 114 -10.39 11.40 -7.21
CA SER A 114 -11.81 11.18 -6.91
C SER A 114 -12.50 10.33 -7.98
N ALA A 115 -12.19 10.55 -9.26
CA ALA A 115 -12.71 9.72 -10.34
C ALA A 115 -12.19 8.27 -10.25
N GLY A 116 -10.91 8.09 -9.95
CA GLY A 116 -10.29 6.77 -9.86
C GLY A 116 -10.82 5.92 -8.71
N ILE A 117 -10.95 6.48 -7.50
CA ILE A 117 -11.48 5.74 -6.36
C ILE A 117 -12.98 5.42 -6.52
N ASN A 118 -13.78 6.34 -7.06
CA ASN A 118 -15.20 6.07 -7.34
C ASN A 118 -15.34 4.93 -8.36
N PHE A 119 -14.56 4.98 -9.44
CA PHE A 119 -14.55 3.91 -10.45
C PHE A 119 -14.19 2.55 -9.85
N ILE A 120 -13.24 2.50 -8.92
CA ILE A 120 -12.88 1.25 -8.21
C ILE A 120 -14.01 0.77 -7.30
N VAL A 121 -14.68 1.68 -6.59
CA VAL A 121 -15.81 1.34 -5.71
C VAL A 121 -16.99 0.79 -6.51
N ASP A 122 -17.25 1.33 -7.70
CA ASP A 122 -18.33 0.87 -8.58
C ASP A 122 -18.01 -0.49 -9.25
N ASN A 123 -16.78 -1.00 -9.13
CA ASN A 123 -16.31 -2.19 -9.84
C ASN A 123 -15.52 -3.13 -8.91
N GLU A 124 -16.21 -4.06 -8.24
CA GLU A 124 -15.63 -4.94 -7.21
C GLU A 124 -14.40 -5.75 -7.67
N GLY A 125 -14.34 -6.07 -8.98
CA GLY A 125 -13.27 -6.89 -9.57
C GLY A 125 -11.87 -6.29 -9.41
N TYR A 126 -11.73 -4.96 -9.37
CA TYR A 126 -10.42 -4.32 -9.24
C TYR A 126 -9.80 -4.54 -7.85
N VAL A 127 -10.61 -4.53 -6.79
CA VAL A 127 -10.13 -4.71 -5.43
C VAL A 127 -9.68 -6.16 -5.19
N ARG A 128 -10.40 -7.13 -5.78
CA ARG A 128 -9.98 -8.54 -5.82
C ARG A 128 -8.67 -8.72 -6.56
N LYS A 129 -8.51 -8.14 -7.76
CA LYS A 129 -7.23 -8.14 -8.51
C LYS A 129 -6.10 -7.49 -7.70
N LEU A 130 -6.37 -6.37 -7.04
CA LEU A 130 -5.38 -5.70 -6.16
C LEU A 130 -4.94 -6.61 -5.00
N SER A 131 -5.84 -7.40 -4.43
CA SER A 131 -5.49 -8.35 -3.35
C SER A 131 -4.56 -9.47 -3.82
N GLN A 132 -4.61 -9.88 -5.10
CA GLN A 132 -3.71 -10.89 -5.66
C GLN A 132 -2.26 -10.41 -5.71
N ALA A 133 -2.02 -9.10 -5.78
CA ALA A 133 -0.69 -8.52 -5.67
C ALA A 133 0.01 -8.78 -4.34
N LEU A 134 -0.71 -9.28 -3.31
CA LEU A 134 -0.12 -9.75 -2.06
C LEU A 134 0.75 -11.02 -2.23
N ASP A 135 0.72 -11.67 -3.39
CA ASP A 135 1.54 -12.85 -3.68
C ASP A 135 3.03 -12.58 -3.90
N THR A 136 3.38 -11.31 -4.13
CA THR A 136 4.78 -10.92 -4.32
C THR A 136 5.66 -11.22 -3.11
N SER A 137 6.94 -11.51 -3.33
CA SER A 137 7.93 -11.54 -2.25
C SER A 137 8.36 -10.14 -1.80
N ASN A 138 7.97 -9.09 -2.53
CA ASN A 138 8.36 -7.71 -2.23
C ASN A 138 7.49 -7.10 -1.13
N THR A 139 8.03 -7.07 0.09
CA THR A 139 7.37 -6.49 1.29
C THR A 139 6.92 -5.04 1.08
N MET A 140 7.63 -4.25 0.27
CA MET A 140 7.28 -2.85 0.03
C MET A 140 6.03 -2.74 -0.84
N VAL A 141 5.87 -3.64 -1.82
CA VAL A 141 4.64 -3.72 -2.64
C VAL A 141 3.48 -4.16 -1.76
N LYS A 142 3.64 -5.21 -0.94
CA LYS A 142 2.61 -5.63 0.02
C LYS A 142 2.18 -4.50 0.95
N LYS A 143 3.15 -3.75 1.48
CA LYS A 143 2.88 -2.55 2.30
C LYS A 143 1.99 -1.56 1.55
N GLN A 144 2.31 -1.23 0.30
CA GLN A 144 1.48 -0.33 -0.50
C GLN A 144 0.07 -0.89 -0.72
N VAL A 145 -0.06 -2.18 -1.05
CA VAL A 145 -1.38 -2.82 -1.25
C VAL A 145 -2.24 -2.73 0.01
N PHE A 146 -1.68 -3.00 1.19
CA PHE A 146 -2.42 -2.86 2.46
C PHE A 146 -2.79 -1.40 2.78
N GLU A 147 -1.94 -0.43 2.42
CA GLU A 147 -2.28 1.00 2.56
C GLU A 147 -3.46 1.38 1.66
N LEU A 148 -3.49 0.88 0.41
CA LEU A 148 -4.59 1.12 -0.52
C LEU A 148 -5.89 0.50 -0.03
N LEU A 149 -5.86 -0.75 0.46
CA LEU A 149 -7.03 -1.40 1.04
C LEU A 149 -7.53 -0.68 2.30
N ALA A 150 -6.62 -0.18 3.14
CA ALA A 150 -6.98 0.61 4.31
C ALA A 150 -7.64 1.94 3.91
N ALA A 151 -7.06 2.66 2.95
CA ALA A 151 -7.62 3.91 2.45
C ALA A 151 -9.01 3.70 1.84
N LEU A 152 -9.19 2.66 1.02
CA LEU A 152 -10.48 2.28 0.46
C LEU A 152 -11.50 1.99 1.57
N SER A 153 -11.11 1.27 2.61
CA SER A 153 -12.01 0.92 3.72
C SER A 153 -12.47 2.11 4.57
N VAL A 154 -11.71 3.20 4.56
CA VAL A 154 -12.04 4.45 5.27
C VAL A 154 -12.82 5.40 4.36
N TYR A 155 -12.70 5.25 3.05
CA TYR A 155 -13.29 6.16 2.07
C TYR A 155 -14.82 6.15 2.09
N SER A 156 -15.43 4.95 2.06
CA SER A 156 -16.89 4.78 2.04
C SER A 156 -17.30 3.42 2.61
N VAL A 157 -18.60 3.24 2.88
CA VAL A 157 -19.16 1.95 3.31
C VAL A 157 -18.98 0.88 2.24
N ASP A 158 -19.13 1.24 0.97
CA ASP A 158 -18.89 0.30 -0.14
C ASP A 158 -17.42 -0.05 -0.26
N GLY A 159 -16.51 0.92 -0.13
CA GLY A 159 -15.07 0.69 -0.07
C GLY A 159 -14.66 -0.23 1.10
N TYR A 160 -15.30 -0.07 2.25
CA TYR A 160 -15.16 -0.98 3.39
C TYR A 160 -15.56 -2.42 3.05
N ASN A 161 -16.73 -2.61 2.44
CA ASN A 161 -17.23 -3.92 2.06
C ASN A 161 -16.30 -4.58 1.03
N LEU A 162 -15.81 -3.81 0.07
CA LEU A 162 -14.85 -4.27 -0.94
C LEU A 162 -13.51 -4.69 -0.34
N ALA A 163 -13.00 -3.96 0.66
CA ALA A 163 -11.76 -4.33 1.33
C ALA A 163 -11.90 -5.65 2.12
N LEU A 164 -13.07 -5.90 2.73
CA LEU A 164 -13.37 -7.20 3.36
C LEU A 164 -13.54 -8.31 2.33
N ASP A 165 -14.28 -8.05 1.24
CA ASP A 165 -14.49 -8.99 0.15
C ASP A 165 -13.15 -9.40 -0.49
N ALA A 166 -12.22 -8.47 -0.65
CA ALA A 166 -10.87 -8.77 -1.12
C ALA A 166 -10.12 -9.73 -0.20
N LEU A 167 -10.23 -9.60 1.13
CA LEU A 167 -9.63 -10.56 2.07
C LEU A 167 -10.32 -11.93 2.00
N ASP A 168 -11.65 -11.97 1.88
CA ASP A 168 -12.40 -13.23 1.72
C ASP A 168 -12.08 -13.92 0.38
N HIS A 169 -11.96 -13.16 -0.69
CA HIS A 169 -11.55 -13.64 -2.00
C HIS A 169 -10.12 -14.19 -1.95
N TYR A 170 -9.16 -13.44 -1.40
CA TYR A 170 -7.79 -13.89 -1.25
C TYR A 170 -7.69 -15.16 -0.42
N ARG A 171 -8.45 -15.24 0.68
CA ARG A 171 -8.59 -16.46 1.48
C ARG A 171 -9.07 -17.64 0.63
N SER A 172 -10.11 -17.46 -0.18
CA SER A 172 -10.65 -18.51 -1.03
C SER A 172 -9.61 -18.97 -2.07
N VAL A 173 -8.96 -18.04 -2.76
CA VAL A 173 -7.92 -18.32 -3.77
C VAL A 173 -6.72 -19.04 -3.14
N LYS A 174 -6.32 -18.67 -1.93
CA LYS A 174 -5.21 -19.28 -1.19
C LYS A 174 -5.61 -20.46 -0.33
N THR A 175 -6.85 -20.92 -0.42
CA THR A 175 -7.38 -22.04 0.38
C THR A 175 -7.11 -21.87 1.88
N GLN A 176 -7.15 -20.63 2.36
CA GLN A 176 -6.92 -20.30 3.76
C GLN A 176 -8.18 -20.52 4.59
N GLN A 177 -7.98 -20.89 5.86
CA GLN A 177 -9.10 -21.11 6.76
C GLN A 177 -9.79 -19.80 7.17
N TYR A 178 -9.04 -18.70 7.28
CA TYR A 178 -9.55 -17.42 7.77
C TYR A 178 -9.13 -16.26 6.87
N ARG A 179 -9.97 -15.23 6.76
CA ARG A 179 -9.69 -14.03 5.95
C ARG A 179 -8.48 -13.23 6.43
N PHE A 180 -8.20 -13.29 7.74
CA PHE A 180 -7.06 -12.61 8.36
C PHE A 180 -5.76 -13.43 8.32
N SER A 181 -5.77 -14.66 7.77
CA SER A 181 -4.58 -15.51 7.73
C SER A 181 -3.40 -14.88 7.00
N VAL A 182 -3.65 -14.13 5.91
CA VAL A 182 -2.60 -13.38 5.20
C VAL A 182 -1.92 -12.35 6.10
N ILE A 183 -2.68 -11.56 6.87
CA ILE A 183 -2.12 -10.54 7.76
C ILE A 183 -1.33 -11.19 8.90
N MET A 184 -1.83 -12.29 9.47
CA MET A 184 -1.13 -13.00 10.54
C MET A 184 0.19 -13.62 10.06
N SER A 185 0.20 -14.15 8.84
CA SER A 185 1.42 -14.65 8.20
C SER A 185 2.46 -13.55 8.02
N GLU A 186 2.05 -12.40 7.50
CA GLU A 186 2.94 -11.26 7.28
C GLU A 186 3.48 -10.68 8.60
N LEU A 187 2.64 -10.55 9.64
CA LEU A 187 3.04 -10.09 10.97
C LEU A 187 4.09 -10.99 11.63
N GLN A 188 4.01 -12.31 11.39
CA GLN A 188 4.96 -13.27 11.94
C GLN A 188 6.27 -13.30 11.15
N GLY A 189 6.20 -13.11 9.83
CA GLY A 189 7.33 -13.22 8.92
C GLY A 189 8.22 -11.98 8.85
N THR A 190 7.77 -10.83 9.33
CA THR A 190 8.48 -9.54 9.20
C THR A 190 9.05 -9.02 10.53
N ASP A 191 10.19 -8.35 10.46
CA ASP A 191 10.72 -7.46 11.49
C ASP A 191 10.73 -5.98 11.08
N ASN A 192 10.20 -5.66 9.89
CA ASN A 192 10.02 -4.30 9.41
C ASN A 192 8.87 -3.62 10.17
N VAL A 193 9.23 -2.80 11.16
CA VAL A 193 8.27 -2.09 12.02
C VAL A 193 7.28 -1.22 11.23
N PRO A 194 7.70 -0.38 10.26
CA PRO A 194 6.76 0.35 9.40
C PRO A 194 5.71 -0.53 8.72
N TYR A 195 6.12 -1.71 8.23
CA TYR A 195 5.18 -2.64 7.61
C TYR A 195 4.21 -3.27 8.63
N MET A 196 4.69 -3.63 9.82
CA MET A 196 3.83 -4.10 10.91
C MET A 196 2.78 -3.04 11.31
N VAL A 197 3.17 -1.76 11.33
CA VAL A 197 2.26 -0.64 11.60
C VAL A 197 1.19 -0.56 10.51
N THR A 198 1.55 -0.69 9.23
CA THR A 198 0.59 -0.73 8.11
C THR A 198 -0.40 -1.87 8.28
N LEU A 199 0.07 -3.09 8.56
CA LEU A 199 -0.79 -4.27 8.75
C LEU A 199 -1.81 -4.07 9.88
N LEU A 200 -1.35 -3.60 11.04
CA LEU A 200 -2.22 -3.34 12.18
C LEU A 200 -3.16 -2.14 11.94
N SER A 201 -2.71 -1.13 11.19
CA SER A 201 -3.55 0.01 10.81
C SER A 201 -4.69 -0.41 9.90
N PHE A 202 -4.44 -1.34 8.97
CA PHE A 202 -5.48 -1.91 8.13
C PHE A 202 -6.51 -2.71 8.95
N VAL A 203 -6.05 -3.57 9.86
CA VAL A 203 -6.95 -4.29 10.78
C VAL A 203 -7.79 -3.31 11.61
N ASN A 204 -7.18 -2.24 12.11
CA ASN A 204 -7.88 -1.21 12.86
C ASN A 204 -8.92 -0.48 12.01
N ALA A 205 -8.61 -0.16 10.76
CA ALA A 205 -9.58 0.43 9.82
C ALA A 205 -10.79 -0.50 9.63
N LEU A 206 -10.56 -1.81 9.46
CA LEU A 206 -11.63 -2.80 9.32
C LEU A 206 -12.48 -2.96 10.58
N ILE A 207 -11.89 -2.96 11.77
CA ILE A 207 -12.63 -3.14 13.02
C ILE A 207 -13.39 -1.86 13.39
N LEU A 208 -12.73 -0.70 13.32
CA LEU A 208 -13.32 0.58 13.70
C LEU A 208 -14.34 1.09 12.68
N GLY A 209 -14.21 0.69 11.41
CA GLY A 209 -15.17 1.01 10.35
C GLY A 209 -16.56 0.39 10.55
N VAL A 210 -16.71 -0.63 11.41
CA VAL A 210 -18.01 -1.23 11.72
C VAL A 210 -18.75 -0.39 12.76
N GLU A 211 -19.89 0.20 12.40
CA GLU A 211 -20.72 0.97 13.35
C GLU A 211 -21.40 0.08 14.40
N ASP A 212 -21.94 -1.07 13.98
CA ASP A 212 -22.63 -2.01 14.87
C ASP A 212 -21.65 -2.69 15.84
N LEU A 213 -21.87 -2.49 17.14
CA LEU A 213 -21.00 -3.00 18.20
C LEU A 213 -20.88 -4.53 18.22
N ARG A 214 -21.96 -5.26 17.87
CA ARG A 214 -21.96 -6.73 17.85
C ARG A 214 -21.18 -7.25 16.65
N LYS A 215 -21.38 -6.65 15.47
CA LYS A 215 -20.60 -6.99 14.27
C LYS A 215 -19.12 -6.66 14.48
N ARG A 216 -18.82 -5.52 15.11
CA ARG A 216 -17.45 -5.10 15.49
C ARG A 216 -16.82 -6.11 16.45
N ASP A 217 -17.54 -6.54 17.47
CA ASP A 217 -17.07 -7.55 18.42
C ASP A 217 -16.82 -8.89 17.75
N LYS A 218 -17.71 -9.33 16.84
CA LYS A 218 -17.53 -10.55 16.04
C LYS A 218 -16.26 -10.47 15.19
N LEU A 219 -16.05 -9.37 14.45
CA LEU A 219 -14.88 -9.19 13.59
C LEU A 219 -13.57 -9.16 14.41
N ARG A 220 -13.59 -8.50 15.58
CA ARG A 220 -12.45 -8.50 16.51
C ARG A 220 -12.14 -9.91 17.02
N LYS A 221 -13.17 -10.67 17.42
CA LYS A 221 -13.01 -12.06 17.86
C LYS A 221 -12.50 -12.95 16.74
N GLU A 222 -12.93 -12.73 15.51
CA GLU A 222 -12.43 -13.43 14.32
C GLU A 222 -10.93 -13.17 14.12
N PHE A 223 -10.49 -11.92 14.19
CA PHE A 223 -9.06 -11.57 14.09
C PHE A 223 -8.24 -12.21 15.22
N ILE A 224 -8.65 -12.06 16.48
CA ILE A 224 -7.95 -12.63 17.65
C ILE A 224 -7.94 -14.16 17.61
N GLY A 225 -9.04 -14.76 17.13
CA GLY A 225 -9.20 -16.20 17.01
C GLY A 225 -8.49 -16.81 15.80
N THR A 226 -7.99 -15.99 14.86
CA THR A 226 -7.21 -16.49 13.73
C THR A 226 -5.89 -17.05 14.24
N PRO A 227 -5.61 -18.35 14.06
CA PRO A 227 -4.36 -18.94 14.53
C PRO A 227 -3.17 -18.27 13.84
N TRP A 228 -2.12 -18.01 14.63
CA TRP A 228 -0.82 -17.71 14.05
C TRP A 228 -0.37 -18.91 13.22
N PRO A 229 0.14 -18.71 11.99
CA PRO A 229 0.68 -19.79 11.19
C PRO A 229 1.65 -20.61 12.05
N THR A 230 1.30 -21.86 12.33
CA THR A 230 2.21 -22.77 13.03
C THR A 230 3.45 -22.88 12.16
N ALA A 231 4.61 -22.53 12.72
CA ALA A 231 5.88 -22.64 12.02
C ALA A 231 5.94 -24.00 11.32
N SER A 232 6.09 -23.96 10.00
CA SER A 232 6.47 -25.15 9.24
C SER A 232 7.70 -25.76 9.96
N PRO A 233 7.81 -27.09 10.09
CA PRO A 233 8.80 -27.75 10.97
C PRO A 233 10.29 -27.48 10.66
N HIS A 234 10.61 -26.55 9.76
CA HIS A 234 11.96 -26.21 9.29
C HIS A 234 12.57 -24.90 9.81
N CYS A 235 11.98 -24.19 10.79
CA CYS A 235 12.61 -22.98 11.35
C CYS A 235 12.85 -23.08 12.87
N PRO A 236 14.10 -23.26 13.33
CA PRO A 236 14.45 -23.15 14.74
C PRO A 236 14.72 -21.69 15.12
N GLY A 237 14.20 -21.26 16.29
CA GLY A 237 14.80 -20.16 17.05
C GLY A 237 13.92 -18.93 17.34
N SER A 238 13.32 -18.93 18.53
CA SER A 238 13.43 -17.79 19.47
C SER A 238 12.89 -16.40 19.08
N ARG A 239 11.67 -16.26 18.55
CA ARG A 239 10.98 -14.92 18.52
C ARG A 239 9.51 -14.90 18.98
N LYS A 240 8.95 -16.04 19.39
CA LYS A 240 7.51 -16.19 19.72
C LYS A 240 6.96 -15.19 20.75
N GLY A 241 7.74 -14.79 21.77
CA GLY A 241 7.19 -14.07 22.93
C GLY A 241 7.06 -12.54 22.81
N ARG A 242 7.75 -11.87 21.87
CA ARG A 242 7.82 -10.39 21.84
C ARG A 242 6.80 -9.75 20.91
N GLN A 243 6.56 -10.36 19.75
CA GLN A 243 5.58 -9.89 18.77
C GLN A 243 4.13 -10.18 19.22
N GLU A 244 3.90 -11.34 19.82
CA GLU A 244 2.58 -11.70 20.38
C GLU A 244 2.15 -10.73 21.48
N LYS A 245 3.07 -10.30 22.34
CA LYS A 245 2.81 -9.29 23.37
C LYS A 245 2.54 -7.92 22.77
N SER A 246 3.27 -7.49 21.73
CA SER A 246 3.05 -6.19 21.09
C SER A 246 1.67 -6.11 20.44
N ALA A 247 1.27 -7.10 19.63
CA ALA A 247 -0.06 -7.14 19.00
C ALA A 247 -1.20 -7.24 20.02
N ARG A 248 -1.04 -8.04 21.09
CA ARG A 248 -2.01 -8.10 22.19
C ARG A 248 -2.05 -6.81 23.02
N GLN A 249 -0.94 -6.06 23.13
CA GLN A 249 -0.85 -4.83 23.92
C GLN A 249 -1.43 -3.63 23.16
N THR A 250 -1.19 -3.46 21.86
CA THR A 250 -1.78 -2.39 21.04
C THR A 250 -3.31 -2.51 20.99
N SER A 251 -3.83 -3.74 21.04
CA SER A 251 -5.26 -4.03 21.18
C SER A 251 -5.82 -3.59 22.54
N ARG A 252 -4.99 -3.50 23.59
CA ARG A 252 -5.37 -3.10 24.95
C ARG A 252 -5.18 -1.61 25.23
N THR A 253 -4.20 -0.94 24.63
CA THR A 253 -3.84 0.45 24.95
C THR A 253 -4.66 1.52 24.21
N SER A 254 -5.47 1.17 23.21
CA SER A 254 -6.38 2.13 22.56
C SER A 254 -7.67 2.40 23.38
N TYR A 255 -7.85 1.72 24.51
CA TYR A 255 -8.93 1.96 25.46
C TYR A 255 -8.55 3.07 26.44
N GLY A 256 -8.87 4.30 26.08
CA GLY A 256 -8.86 5.42 27.02
C GLY A 256 -8.44 6.73 26.39
N HIS A 257 -9.19 7.26 25.43
CA HIS A 257 -9.46 8.70 25.36
C HIS A 257 -10.60 9.01 24.37
N THR A 258 -11.41 9.95 24.81
CA THR A 258 -12.73 10.38 24.32
C THR A 258 -12.68 10.95 22.89
N VAL A 259 -13.67 10.57 22.08
CA VAL A 259 -13.88 11.04 20.70
C VAL A 259 -14.45 12.47 20.70
N VAL A 260 -13.73 13.42 20.11
CA VAL A 260 -14.31 14.67 19.60
C VAL A 260 -14.63 14.45 18.11
N LYS A 261 -15.92 14.51 17.77
CA LYS A 261 -16.43 14.40 16.39
C LYS A 261 -15.93 15.57 15.53
N LYS A 262 -15.48 15.32 14.29
CA LYS A 262 -15.29 16.35 13.25
C LYS A 262 -16.15 16.03 12.02
N SER A 263 -16.71 17.09 11.42
CA SER A 263 -17.66 17.11 10.31
C SER A 263 -17.05 16.68 8.95
N PRO A 264 -17.88 16.33 7.94
CA PRO A 264 -17.49 15.53 6.75
C PRO A 264 -16.56 16.20 5.72
N SER A 265 -16.11 17.44 5.93
CA SER A 265 -15.38 18.24 4.93
C SER A 265 -13.84 18.14 5.04
N SER A 266 -13.29 17.21 5.82
CA SER A 266 -11.90 17.29 6.28
C SER A 266 -11.09 16.00 6.16
N TYR A 267 -11.42 15.11 5.22
CA TYR A 267 -10.61 13.91 4.99
C TYR A 267 -9.35 14.22 4.17
N PRO A 268 -8.16 13.78 4.60
CA PRO A 268 -6.91 14.10 3.92
C PRO A 268 -6.75 13.31 2.63
N LYS A 269 -6.10 13.92 1.62
CA LYS A 269 -5.54 13.23 0.46
C LYS A 269 -4.49 12.22 0.96
N ILE A 270 -4.45 11.04 0.35
CA ILE A 270 -3.48 9.98 0.67
C ILE A 270 -2.10 10.44 0.18
N THR A 271 -1.33 11.07 1.06
CA THR A 271 0.11 11.39 0.89
C THR A 271 0.97 10.21 1.29
#